data_AF-X1PLS6-F1
#
_entry.id   AF-X1PLS6-F1
#
_cell.length_a   1.000
_cell.length_b   1.000
_cell.length_c   1.000
_cell.angle_alpha   90.00
_cell.angle_beta   90.00
_cell.angle_gamma   90.00
#
_symmetry.space_group_name_H-M   'P 1'
#
loop_
_entity.id
_entity.type
_entity.pdbx_description
1 polymer ?
#
loop_
_entity_poly.entity_id
_entity_poly.type
_entity_poly.pdbx_seq_one_letter_code
_entity_poly.pdbx_strand_id
1 'polypeptide(L)'
;MQIVTAAKNVAQGDLILVGPPGGKLNEQTITEKNFNGVKSQGILISEQELGLAEKSPGVIVLEKGKPGILFKDYFDNLVIDMSTTPNRPDWLSVRGIARELSIGLGINYQSNNPYGVKQPNRTGSFKIEINDLQGCPRYTARIFDNIEAKESPFWIKWRLHCMGINPFNNIVDITNIAMLLTGQPLHPFDLDLIKGGIIIRNA
;
A
#
# COMPACT_ATOMS: atom_id res chain seq x y z
N MET A 1 14.47 -21.95 16.68
CA MET A 1 13.34 -21.31 17.39
C MET A 1 12.09 -22.09 17.05
N GLN A 2 11.34 -22.54 18.06
CA GLN A 2 10.09 -23.27 17.87
C GLN A 2 8.92 -22.37 18.25
N ILE A 3 7.96 -22.16 17.36
CA ILE A 3 6.75 -21.34 17.64
C ILE A 3 5.53 -22.17 17.25
N VAL A 4 4.54 -22.19 18.13
CA VAL A 4 3.26 -22.86 17.89
C VAL A 4 2.25 -21.81 17.41
N THR A 5 1.53 -22.10 16.33
CA THR A 5 0.50 -21.22 15.78
C THR A 5 -0.77 -22.00 15.47
N ALA A 6 -1.92 -21.35 15.63
CA ALA A 6 -3.21 -21.86 15.17
C ALA A 6 -3.61 -21.31 13.79
N ALA A 7 -2.81 -20.40 13.23
CA ALA A 7 -3.09 -19.79 11.94
C ALA A 7 -3.01 -20.84 10.81
N LYS A 8 -4.02 -20.83 9.94
CA LYS A 8 -4.16 -21.80 8.84
C LYS A 8 -3.53 -21.32 7.53
N ASN A 9 -3.08 -20.07 7.48
CA ASN A 9 -2.59 -19.40 6.28
C ASN A 9 -1.06 -19.37 6.16
N VAL A 10 -0.34 -20.17 6.97
CA VAL A 10 1.13 -20.24 6.95
C VAL A 10 1.56 -21.61 6.44
N ALA A 11 2.55 -21.62 5.55
CA ALA A 11 3.16 -22.79 4.96
C ALA A 11 4.69 -22.79 5.12
N GLN A 12 5.29 -23.96 4.90
CA GLN A 12 6.75 -24.08 4.89
C GLN A 12 7.34 -23.23 3.76
N GLY A 13 8.31 -22.37 4.10
CA GLY A 13 8.97 -21.48 3.15
C GLY A 13 8.46 -20.03 3.19
N ASP A 14 7.37 -19.76 3.90
CA ASP A 14 6.83 -18.41 4.03
C ASP A 14 7.78 -17.48 4.77
N LEU A 15 7.83 -16.23 4.30
CA LEU A 15 8.45 -15.13 5.01
C LEU A 15 7.41 -14.50 5.93
N ILE A 16 7.66 -14.53 7.23
CA ILE A 16 6.69 -14.09 8.24
C ILE A 16 7.32 -13.13 9.25
N LEU A 17 6.47 -12.39 9.93
CA LEU A 17 6.86 -11.57 11.06
C LEU A 17 6.82 -12.38 12.36
N VAL A 18 7.91 -12.32 13.11
CA VAL A 18 8.06 -13.03 14.38
C VAL A 18 8.34 -12.04 15.49
N GLY A 19 7.59 -12.17 16.57
CA GLY A 19 7.88 -11.53 17.84
C GLY A 19 8.64 -12.49 18.76
N PRO A 20 9.95 -12.30 19.00
CA PRO A 20 10.74 -13.18 19.86
C PRO A 20 10.44 -12.90 21.35
N PRO A 21 10.75 -13.85 22.26
CA PRO A 21 10.65 -13.64 23.70
C PRO A 21 11.44 -12.41 24.15
N GLY A 22 10.85 -11.61 25.04
CA GLY A 22 11.40 -10.33 25.48
C GLY A 22 11.11 -9.16 24.52
N GLY A 23 10.62 -9.43 23.31
CA GLY A 23 10.10 -8.41 22.41
C GLY A 23 8.86 -7.74 23.00
N LYS A 24 8.67 -6.45 22.72
CA LYS A 24 7.45 -5.72 23.07
C LYS A 24 6.58 -5.58 21.83
N LEU A 25 5.31 -5.90 21.99
CA LEU A 25 4.28 -5.72 20.99
C LEU A 25 3.14 -4.96 21.66
N ASN A 26 2.89 -3.74 21.21
CA ASN A 26 2.04 -2.77 21.89
C ASN A 26 2.47 -2.64 23.37
N GLU A 27 1.55 -2.81 24.32
CA GLU A 27 1.84 -2.75 25.76
C GLU A 27 2.25 -4.10 26.36
N GLN A 28 2.34 -5.17 25.56
CA GLN A 28 2.59 -6.52 26.04
C GLN A 28 4.03 -6.96 25.75
N THR A 29 4.64 -7.65 26.71
CA THR A 29 5.93 -8.33 26.50
C THR A 29 5.66 -9.76 26.06
N ILE A 30 6.31 -10.17 24.98
CA ILE A 30 6.20 -11.51 24.45
C ILE A 30 6.98 -12.45 25.35
N THR A 31 6.32 -13.51 25.82
CA THR A 31 6.90 -14.52 26.71
C THR A 31 6.85 -15.90 26.06
N GLU A 32 7.71 -16.80 26.55
CA GLU A 32 7.61 -18.21 26.18
C GLU A 32 6.37 -18.84 26.81
N LYS A 33 5.62 -19.63 26.03
CA LYS A 33 4.39 -20.31 26.48
C LYS A 33 4.44 -21.79 26.13
N ASN A 34 3.83 -22.63 26.95
CA ASN A 34 3.71 -24.06 26.69
C ASN A 34 2.29 -24.37 26.19
N PHE A 35 2.17 -25.02 25.05
CA PHE A 35 0.92 -25.46 24.45
C PHE A 35 0.93 -26.98 24.37
N ASN A 36 0.19 -27.65 25.28
CA ASN A 36 0.05 -29.10 25.32
C ASN A 36 1.38 -29.87 25.28
N GLY A 37 2.37 -29.41 26.06
CA GLY A 37 3.70 -30.02 26.14
C GLY A 37 4.70 -29.48 25.11
N VAL A 38 4.25 -28.67 24.15
CA VAL A 38 5.11 -28.04 23.15
C VAL A 38 5.46 -26.62 23.57
N LYS A 39 6.75 -26.33 23.74
CA LYS A 39 7.25 -25.00 24.09
C LYS A 39 7.24 -24.07 22.86
N SER A 40 6.54 -22.95 22.96
CA SER A 40 6.53 -21.85 21.97
C SER A 40 7.41 -20.71 22.43
N GLN A 41 8.43 -20.40 21.64
CA GLN A 41 9.45 -19.39 21.88
C GLN A 41 9.14 -18.11 21.10
N GLY A 42 7.99 -17.51 21.39
CA GLY A 42 7.50 -16.31 20.72
C GLY A 42 6.14 -16.49 20.07
N ILE A 43 5.77 -15.54 19.22
CA ILE A 43 4.51 -15.51 18.47
C ILE A 43 4.76 -15.15 17.00
N LEU A 44 3.89 -15.65 16.14
CA LEU A 44 3.77 -15.14 14.78
C LEU A 44 2.84 -13.93 14.80
N ILE A 45 3.15 -12.90 14.02
CA ILE A 45 2.47 -11.60 14.09
C ILE A 45 1.41 -11.50 12.98
N SER A 46 0.17 -11.21 13.35
CA SER A 46 -0.91 -10.79 12.44
C SER A 46 -1.05 -9.27 12.36
N GLU A 47 -1.96 -8.80 11.51
CA GLU A 47 -2.32 -7.38 11.44
C GLU A 47 -3.00 -6.88 12.73
N GLN A 48 -3.72 -7.77 13.42
CA GLN A 48 -4.34 -7.43 14.69
C GLN A 48 -3.29 -7.21 15.79
N GLU A 49 -2.27 -8.06 15.82
CA GLU A 49 -1.15 -7.90 16.74
C GLU A 49 -0.38 -6.60 16.50
N LEU A 50 -0.24 -6.17 15.24
CA LEU A 50 0.37 -4.88 14.90
C LEU A 50 -0.55 -3.67 15.10
N GLY A 51 -1.82 -3.88 15.46
CA GLY A 51 -2.80 -2.79 15.60
C GLY A 51 -3.25 -2.19 14.27
N LEU A 52 -3.09 -2.90 13.15
CA LEU A 52 -3.51 -2.47 11.82
C LEU A 52 -4.98 -2.79 11.52
N ALA A 53 -5.55 -3.77 12.21
CA ALA A 53 -6.94 -4.19 12.05
C ALA A 53 -7.50 -4.67 13.40
N GLU A 54 -8.82 -4.55 13.61
CA GLU A 54 -9.46 -5.10 14.81
C GLU A 54 -9.44 -6.63 14.84
N LYS A 55 -9.55 -7.25 13.66
CA LYS A 55 -9.45 -8.69 13.45
C LYS A 55 -8.64 -8.95 12.20
N SER A 56 -7.74 -9.93 12.27
CA SER A 56 -6.94 -10.36 11.13
C SER A 56 -7.29 -11.80 10.75
N PRO A 57 -7.33 -12.14 9.44
CA PRO A 57 -7.62 -13.50 8.99
C PRO A 57 -6.49 -14.51 9.32
N GLY A 58 -5.30 -14.03 9.68
CA GLY A 58 -4.16 -14.90 10.00
C GLY A 58 -2.84 -14.15 10.13
N VAL A 59 -1.73 -14.89 10.06
CA VAL A 59 -0.38 -14.33 10.20
C VAL A 59 -0.02 -13.50 8.97
N ILE A 60 0.74 -12.42 9.16
CA ILE A 60 1.30 -11.64 8.06
C ILE A 60 2.36 -12.46 7.33
N VAL A 61 2.05 -12.80 6.08
CA VAL A 61 3.00 -13.40 5.13
C VAL A 61 3.50 -12.30 4.21
N LEU A 62 4.81 -12.16 4.13
CA LEU A 62 5.50 -11.15 3.32
C LEU A 62 5.80 -11.69 1.92
N GLU A 63 5.62 -10.86 0.91
CA GLU A 63 5.91 -11.24 -0.48
C GLU A 63 7.43 -11.31 -0.75
N LYS A 64 8.20 -10.55 0.02
CA LYS A 64 9.66 -10.43 -0.08
C LYS A 64 10.23 -10.02 1.27
N GLY A 65 11.50 -10.36 1.49
CA GLY A 65 12.20 -10.08 2.73
C GLY A 65 13.44 -10.95 2.89
N LYS A 66 14.15 -10.75 4.00
CA LYS A 66 15.23 -11.64 4.42
C LYS A 66 15.05 -11.97 5.90
N PRO A 67 15.10 -13.25 6.29
CA PRO A 67 15.05 -13.63 7.70
C PRO A 67 16.14 -12.93 8.53
N GLY A 68 15.80 -12.58 9.77
CA GLY A 68 16.72 -11.93 10.72
C GLY A 68 16.82 -10.42 10.61
N ILE A 69 16.20 -9.78 9.62
CA ILE A 69 16.09 -8.32 9.56
C ILE A 69 15.00 -7.86 10.53
N LEU A 70 15.29 -6.81 11.31
CA LEU A 70 14.29 -6.21 12.19
C LEU A 70 13.21 -5.50 11.38
N PHE A 71 11.96 -5.57 11.84
CA PHE A 71 10.82 -4.94 11.16
C PHE A 71 11.07 -3.46 10.85
N LYS A 72 11.59 -2.70 11.82
CA LYS A 72 11.91 -1.26 11.69
C LYS A 72 13.01 -0.93 10.66
N ASP A 73 13.85 -1.91 10.34
CA ASP A 73 14.93 -1.73 9.35
C ASP A 73 14.45 -2.14 7.95
N TYR A 74 13.30 -2.82 7.87
CA TYR A 74 12.68 -3.26 6.63
C TYR A 74 11.50 -2.38 6.18
N PHE A 75 10.74 -1.85 7.15
CA PHE A 75 9.57 -1.00 6.94
C PHE A 75 9.76 0.36 7.59
N ASP A 76 9.32 1.42 6.88
CA ASP A 76 9.33 2.77 7.44
C ASP A 76 8.39 2.85 8.64
N ASN A 77 8.88 3.46 9.71
CA ASN A 77 8.21 3.52 11.02
C ASN A 77 8.05 4.95 11.56
N LEU A 78 8.47 5.97 10.80
CA LEU A 78 8.28 7.38 11.11
C LEU A 78 7.15 7.93 10.26
N VAL A 79 6.11 8.41 10.93
CA VAL A 79 4.99 9.14 10.31
C VAL A 79 5.11 10.60 10.70
N ILE A 80 5.13 11.47 9.69
CA ILE A 80 5.10 12.92 9.87
C ILE A 80 3.74 13.41 9.41
N ASP A 81 2.93 13.87 10.36
CA ASP A 81 1.64 14.50 10.07
C ASP A 81 1.86 16.01 9.86
N MET A 82 1.35 16.53 8.74
CA MET A 82 1.58 17.91 8.31
C MET A 82 0.29 18.52 7.78
N SER A 83 0.01 19.74 8.22
CA SER A 83 -1.07 20.55 7.66
C SER A 83 -0.56 21.39 6.49
N THR A 84 -1.35 21.51 5.43
CA THR A 84 -1.08 22.43 4.31
C THR A 84 -2.13 23.52 4.22
N THR A 85 -1.73 24.69 3.73
CA THR A 85 -2.63 25.79 3.40
C THR A 85 -3.10 25.71 1.94
N PRO A 86 -4.23 26.32 1.57
CA PRO A 86 -4.78 26.20 0.21
C PRO A 86 -3.86 26.64 -0.93
N ASN A 87 -2.86 27.49 -0.65
CA ASN A 87 -1.87 27.95 -1.63
C ASN A 87 -0.74 26.94 -1.90
N ARG A 88 -0.68 25.80 -1.19
CA ARG A 88 0.31 24.72 -1.38
C ARG A 88 -0.34 23.38 -1.71
N PRO A 89 -1.12 23.28 -2.79
CA PRO A 89 -1.72 22.01 -3.21
C PRO A 89 -0.65 20.98 -3.64
N ASP A 90 0.55 21.44 -4.02
CA ASP A 90 1.68 20.57 -4.34
C ASP A 90 2.14 19.73 -3.14
N TRP A 91 1.96 20.22 -1.91
CA TRP A 91 2.30 19.50 -0.67
C TRP A 91 1.36 18.36 -0.33
N LEU A 92 0.26 18.17 -1.07
CA LEU A 92 -0.65 17.04 -0.91
C LEU A 92 -0.08 15.73 -1.49
N SER A 93 1.23 15.66 -1.71
CA SER A 93 1.90 14.48 -2.25
C SER A 93 3.32 14.35 -1.72
N VAL A 94 3.78 13.11 -1.58
CA VAL A 94 5.18 12.80 -1.22
C VAL A 94 6.13 13.46 -2.21
N ARG A 95 5.78 13.47 -3.50
CA ARG A 95 6.60 14.08 -4.55
C ARG A 95 6.77 15.59 -4.36
N GLY A 96 5.70 16.30 -4.05
CA GLY A 96 5.75 17.75 -3.85
C GLY A 96 6.50 18.12 -2.57
N ILE A 97 6.25 17.41 -1.47
CA ILE A 97 6.99 17.58 -0.21
C ILE A 97 8.48 17.33 -0.44
N ALA A 98 8.85 16.20 -1.07
CA ALA A 98 10.25 15.87 -1.33
C ALA A 98 10.94 16.90 -2.23
N ARG A 99 10.21 17.47 -3.20
CA ARG A 99 10.72 18.57 -4.03
C ARG A 99 10.97 19.82 -3.20
N GLU A 100 10.05 20.19 -2.32
CA GLU A 100 10.24 21.35 -1.44
C GLU A 100 11.44 21.17 -0.52
N LEU A 101 11.52 20.01 0.16
CA LEU A 101 12.63 19.67 1.05
C LEU A 101 13.98 19.68 0.31
N SER A 102 14.00 19.25 -0.95
CA SER A 102 15.23 19.26 -1.74
C SER A 102 15.80 20.66 -1.91
N ILE A 103 14.93 21.65 -2.15
CA ILE A 103 15.32 23.05 -2.30
C ILE A 103 15.72 23.62 -0.93
N GLY A 104 14.89 23.40 0.10
CA GLY A 104 15.11 23.93 1.44
C GLY A 104 16.39 23.41 2.12
N LEU A 105 16.78 22.16 1.84
CA LEU A 105 17.96 21.53 2.42
C LEU A 105 19.20 21.59 1.50
N GLY A 106 19.05 22.10 0.28
CA GLY A 106 20.14 22.13 -0.70
C GLY A 106 20.61 20.73 -1.14
N ILE A 107 19.71 19.74 -1.14
CA ILE A 107 20.00 18.36 -1.55
C ILE A 107 19.44 18.09 -2.96
N ASN A 108 20.10 17.23 -3.71
CA ASN A 108 19.63 16.87 -5.05
C ASN A 108 18.29 16.11 -4.97
N TYR A 109 17.28 16.65 -5.65
CA TYR A 109 16.02 15.95 -5.84
C TYR A 109 16.21 14.74 -6.75
N GLN A 110 16.10 13.54 -6.19
CA GLN A 110 16.07 12.30 -6.96
C GLN A 110 14.62 11.88 -7.19
N SER A 111 14.11 12.17 -8.39
CA SER A 111 12.86 11.57 -8.84
C SER A 111 13.18 10.18 -9.39
N ASN A 112 12.89 9.14 -8.62
CA ASN A 112 12.72 7.80 -9.19
C ASN A 112 11.45 7.85 -10.04
N ASN A 113 11.59 8.32 -11.27
CA ASN A 113 10.51 8.33 -12.25
C ASN A 113 10.37 6.89 -12.73
N PRO A 114 9.33 6.12 -12.35
CA PRO A 114 9.23 4.72 -12.75
C PRO A 114 8.82 4.56 -14.22
N TYR A 115 9.03 5.56 -15.08
CA TYR A 115 8.59 5.54 -16.47
C TYR A 115 9.52 4.70 -17.34
N GLY A 116 9.42 3.39 -17.21
CA GLY A 116 9.25 2.57 -18.39
C GLY A 116 7.75 2.37 -18.56
N VAL A 117 7.14 2.92 -19.62
CA VAL A 117 5.79 2.48 -19.98
C VAL A 117 5.92 1.01 -20.33
N LYS A 118 5.58 0.12 -19.39
CA LYS A 118 5.44 -1.30 -19.71
C LYS A 118 4.44 -1.41 -20.85
N GLN A 119 4.73 -2.27 -21.83
CA GLN A 119 3.80 -2.50 -22.93
C GLN A 119 2.41 -2.81 -22.35
N PRO A 120 1.35 -2.22 -22.90
CA PRO A 120 0.02 -2.50 -22.41
C PRO A 120 -0.29 -3.99 -22.64
N ASN A 121 -0.99 -4.61 -21.69
CA ASN A 121 -1.46 -5.99 -21.82
C ASN A 121 -2.65 -6.12 -22.79
N ARG A 122 -3.19 -4.98 -23.24
CA ARG A 122 -4.20 -4.86 -24.29
C ARG A 122 -3.86 -3.72 -25.23
N THR A 123 -3.98 -3.95 -26.53
CA THR A 123 -3.96 -2.89 -27.56
C THR A 123 -5.38 -2.69 -28.11
N GLY A 124 -5.76 -1.45 -28.41
CA GLY A 124 -7.08 -1.12 -28.94
C GLY A 124 -7.50 0.30 -28.57
N SER A 125 -8.40 0.88 -29.37
CA SER A 125 -9.03 2.16 -29.04
C SER A 125 -10.26 1.93 -28.18
N PHE A 126 -10.49 2.83 -27.24
CA PHE A 126 -11.69 2.91 -26.44
C PHE A 126 -12.29 4.30 -26.60
N LYS A 127 -13.60 4.39 -26.76
CA LYS A 127 -14.26 5.65 -27.08
C LYS A 127 -14.28 6.56 -25.85
N ILE A 128 -13.59 7.69 -25.95
CA ILE A 128 -13.57 8.76 -24.95
C ILE A 128 -13.88 10.07 -25.66
N GLU A 129 -14.90 10.78 -25.20
CA GLU A 129 -15.29 12.10 -25.71
C GLU A 129 -15.26 13.12 -24.57
N ILE A 130 -14.62 14.27 -24.81
CA ILE A 130 -14.60 15.37 -23.86
C ILE A 130 -15.46 16.50 -24.43
N ASN A 131 -16.70 16.59 -23.99
CA ASN A 131 -17.66 17.60 -24.43
C ASN A 131 -17.53 18.89 -23.62
N ASP A 132 -17.02 18.81 -22.39
CA ASP A 132 -16.71 19.97 -21.56
C ASP A 132 -15.19 20.14 -21.36
N LEU A 133 -14.55 20.79 -22.34
CA LEU A 133 -13.12 21.13 -22.27
C LEU A 133 -12.80 22.21 -21.23
N GLN A 134 -13.79 22.99 -20.79
CA GLN A 134 -13.57 23.99 -19.74
C GLN A 134 -13.50 23.32 -18.37
N GLY A 135 -14.41 22.39 -18.06
CA GLY A 135 -14.41 21.62 -16.83
C GLY A 135 -13.32 20.53 -16.78
N CYS A 136 -12.97 19.94 -17.93
CA CYS A 136 -11.97 18.89 -18.02
C CYS A 136 -11.10 19.06 -19.28
N PRO A 137 -9.99 19.81 -19.24
CA PRO A 137 -9.14 20.04 -20.41
C PRO A 137 -8.35 18.79 -20.83
N ARG A 138 -8.27 17.77 -19.97
CA ARG A 138 -7.56 16.51 -20.24
C ARG A 138 -8.18 15.36 -19.48
N TYR A 139 -8.51 14.29 -20.20
CA TYR A 139 -8.86 13.00 -19.64
C TYR A 139 -7.99 11.92 -20.28
N THR A 140 -7.34 11.10 -19.45
CA THR A 140 -6.52 9.98 -19.91
C THR A 140 -7.02 8.69 -19.27
N ALA A 141 -7.13 7.63 -20.04
CA ALA A 141 -7.48 6.31 -19.54
C ALA A 141 -6.52 5.27 -20.09
N ARG A 142 -6.45 4.14 -19.39
CA ARG A 142 -5.72 2.97 -19.82
C ARG A 142 -6.53 1.74 -19.46
N ILE A 143 -6.66 0.81 -20.41
CA ILE A 143 -7.33 -0.47 -20.18
C ILE A 143 -6.31 -1.47 -19.66
N PHE A 144 -6.74 -2.25 -18.67
CA PHE A 144 -6.03 -3.40 -18.14
C PHE A 144 -6.95 -4.61 -18.17
N ASP A 145 -6.58 -5.64 -18.93
CA ASP A 145 -7.32 -6.91 -18.95
C ASP A 145 -6.81 -7.89 -17.89
N ASN A 146 -7.65 -8.87 -17.54
CA ASN A 146 -7.30 -10.00 -16.67
C ASN A 146 -6.79 -9.56 -15.29
N ILE A 147 -7.41 -8.52 -14.72
CA ILE A 147 -7.13 -8.06 -13.37
C ILE A 147 -8.13 -8.68 -12.41
N GLU A 148 -7.61 -9.39 -11.41
CA GLU A 148 -8.40 -9.91 -10.31
C GLU A 148 -8.31 -8.96 -9.11
N ALA A 149 -9.46 -8.62 -8.53
CA ALA A 149 -9.53 -7.91 -7.27
C ALA A 149 -9.16 -8.87 -6.13
N LYS A 150 -8.08 -8.57 -5.42
CA LYS A 150 -7.57 -9.36 -4.31
C LYS A 150 -6.91 -8.49 -3.26
N GLU A 151 -6.53 -9.10 -2.15
CA GLU A 151 -5.80 -8.42 -1.09
C GLU A 151 -4.50 -7.80 -1.59
N SER A 152 -4.20 -6.59 -1.12
CA SER A 152 -2.97 -5.90 -1.45
C SER A 152 -1.77 -6.54 -0.76
N PRO A 153 -0.59 -6.53 -1.42
CA PRO A 153 0.65 -6.89 -0.76
C PRO A 153 0.86 -6.13 0.55
N PHE A 154 1.45 -6.77 1.57
CA PHE A 154 1.60 -6.19 2.90
C PHE A 154 2.37 -4.87 2.86
N TRP A 155 3.37 -4.72 1.98
CA TRP A 155 4.09 -3.46 1.85
C TRP A 155 3.21 -2.29 1.38
N ILE A 156 2.18 -2.55 0.55
CA ILE A 156 1.20 -1.54 0.15
C ILE A 156 0.29 -1.21 1.33
N LYS A 157 -0.23 -2.24 2.00
CA LYS A 157 -1.09 -2.07 3.17
C LYS A 157 -0.40 -1.25 4.25
N TRP A 158 0.84 -1.61 4.60
CA TRP A 158 1.68 -0.89 5.56
C TRP A 158 1.85 0.58 5.17
N ARG A 159 2.18 0.86 3.89
CA ARG A 159 2.32 2.23 3.39
C ARG A 159 1.04 3.05 3.55
N LEU A 160 -0.11 2.48 3.21
CA LEU A 160 -1.41 3.15 3.35
C LEU A 160 -1.74 3.43 4.82
N HIS A 161 -1.52 2.45 5.71
CA HIS A 161 -1.71 2.65 7.16
C HIS A 161 -0.82 3.78 7.70
N CYS A 162 0.46 3.83 7.32
CA CYS A 162 1.35 4.94 7.68
C CYS A 162 0.87 6.31 7.18
N MET A 163 0.04 6.34 6.13
CA MET A 163 -0.55 7.55 5.55
C MET A 163 -2.00 7.77 6.01
N GLY A 164 -2.48 7.04 7.01
CA GLY A 164 -3.83 7.19 7.57
C GLY A 164 -4.95 6.66 6.66
N ILE A 165 -4.64 5.81 5.68
CA ILE A 165 -5.61 5.20 4.78
C ILE A 165 -5.79 3.72 5.11
N ASN A 166 -7.03 3.30 5.28
CA ASN A 166 -7.36 1.87 5.40
C ASN A 166 -7.27 1.19 4.03
N PRO A 167 -6.48 0.11 3.89
CA PRO A 167 -6.42 -0.68 2.68
C PRO A 167 -7.78 -1.34 2.36
N PHE A 168 -8.02 -1.60 1.08
CA PHE A 168 -9.24 -2.22 0.59
C PHE A 168 -8.96 -3.41 -0.32
N ASN A 169 -8.44 -3.16 -1.52
CA ASN A 169 -7.99 -4.20 -2.45
C ASN A 169 -6.89 -3.65 -3.36
N ASN A 170 -6.17 -4.55 -4.04
CA ASN A 170 -5.06 -4.22 -4.93
C ASN A 170 -5.37 -3.16 -6.00
N ILE A 171 -6.61 -3.04 -6.46
CA ILE A 171 -7.02 -2.07 -7.48
C ILE A 171 -7.21 -0.68 -6.86
N VAL A 172 -7.94 -0.56 -5.75
CA VAL A 172 -8.17 0.71 -5.07
C VAL A 172 -6.87 1.20 -4.43
N ASP A 173 -6.16 0.31 -3.75
CA ASP A 173 -4.97 0.64 -2.98
C ASP A 173 -3.85 1.16 -3.87
N ILE A 174 -3.65 0.59 -5.08
CA ILE A 174 -2.63 1.09 -5.99
C ILE A 174 -2.97 2.49 -6.52
N THR A 175 -4.26 2.80 -6.71
CA THR A 175 -4.69 4.16 -7.09
C THR A 175 -4.49 5.16 -5.95
N ASN A 176 -4.72 4.76 -4.71
CA ASN A 176 -4.42 5.56 -3.52
C ASN A 176 -2.91 5.79 -3.36
N ILE A 177 -2.08 4.77 -3.54
CA ILE A 177 -0.62 4.92 -3.53
C ILE A 177 -0.17 5.90 -4.63
N ALA A 178 -0.70 5.77 -5.85
CA ALA A 178 -0.38 6.70 -6.93
C ALA A 178 -0.77 8.14 -6.59
N MET A 179 -1.96 8.34 -6.00
CA MET A 179 -2.44 9.64 -5.53
C MET A 179 -1.52 10.22 -4.45
N LEU A 180 -1.23 9.49 -3.39
CA LEU A 180 -0.38 9.94 -2.28
C LEU A 180 1.06 10.22 -2.73
N LEU A 181 1.58 9.39 -3.64
CA LEU A 181 2.93 9.56 -4.16
C LEU A 181 3.04 10.79 -5.05
N THR A 182 2.11 10.98 -5.99
CA THR A 182 2.27 11.93 -7.10
C THR A 182 1.39 13.17 -7.02
N GLY A 183 0.36 13.16 -6.18
CA GLY A 183 -0.68 14.18 -6.10
C GLY A 183 -1.75 14.04 -7.19
N GLN A 184 -1.76 12.93 -7.95
CA GLN A 184 -2.71 12.68 -9.02
C GLN A 184 -3.75 11.63 -8.58
N PRO A 185 -4.99 12.04 -8.27
CA PRO A 185 -6.09 11.11 -8.08
C PRO A 185 -6.35 10.31 -9.35
N LEU A 186 -6.64 9.02 -9.18
CA LEU A 186 -7.01 8.10 -10.25
C LEU A 186 -8.28 7.36 -9.83
N HIS A 187 -9.05 6.92 -10.82
CA HIS A 187 -10.26 6.13 -10.57
C HIS A 187 -10.30 4.91 -11.50
N PRO A 188 -10.46 3.70 -10.96
CA PRO A 188 -10.67 2.50 -11.76
C PRO A 188 -12.17 2.37 -12.12
N PHE A 189 -12.45 1.93 -13.34
CA PHE A 189 -13.79 1.54 -13.76
C PHE A 189 -13.79 0.08 -14.19
N ASP A 190 -14.89 -0.63 -13.93
CA ASP A 190 -15.14 -1.92 -14.53
C ASP A 190 -15.51 -1.72 -16.01
N LEU A 191 -14.63 -2.19 -16.90
CA LEU A 191 -14.79 -2.01 -18.34
C LEU A 191 -16.04 -2.71 -18.88
N ASP A 192 -16.40 -3.86 -18.30
CA ASP A 192 -17.53 -4.68 -18.78
C ASP A 192 -18.89 -4.03 -18.49
N LEU A 193 -18.91 -3.10 -17.54
CA LEU A 193 -20.10 -2.31 -17.20
C LEU A 193 -20.25 -1.04 -18.05
N ILE A 194 -19.20 -0.60 -18.75
CA ILE A 194 -19.25 0.61 -19.57
C ILE A 194 -19.87 0.32 -20.93
N LYS A 195 -20.95 1.04 -21.25
CA LYS A 195 -21.64 0.95 -22.55
C LYS A 195 -21.33 2.18 -23.41
N GLY A 196 -20.86 1.95 -24.64
CA GLY A 196 -20.70 3.01 -25.64
C GLY A 196 -19.51 3.95 -25.48
N GLY A 197 -18.80 3.91 -24.33
CA GLY A 197 -17.61 4.72 -24.07
C GLY A 197 -17.77 5.64 -22.85
N ILE A 198 -16.79 6.51 -22.63
CA ILE A 198 -16.84 7.54 -21.58
C ILE A 198 -17.06 8.91 -22.24
N ILE A 199 -18.05 9.65 -21.75
CA ILE A 199 -18.35 11.02 -22.20
C ILE A 199 -18.21 11.96 -21.00
N ILE A 200 -17.30 12.92 -21.10
CA ILE A 200 -17.02 13.90 -20.07
C ILE A 200 -17.83 15.15 -20.39
N ARG A 201 -18.84 15.42 -19.57
CA ARG A 201 -19.84 16.47 -19.77
C ARG A 201 -20.32 17.01 -18.43
N ASN A 202 -20.97 18.18 -18.46
CA ASN A 202 -21.79 18.63 -17.34
C ASN A 202 -22.97 17.70 -17.09
N ALA A 203 -23.47 17.68 -15.84
CA ALA A 203 -24.56 16.83 -15.38
C ALA A 203 -25.84 16.99 -16.22
#